data_AF-A0A5B9D8S0-F1
#
_entry.id   AF-A0A5B9D8S0-F1
#
_cell.length_a   1.000
_cell.length_b   1.000
_cell.length_c   1.000
_cell.angle_alpha   90.00
_cell.angle_beta   90.00
_cell.angle_gamma   90.00
#
_symmetry.space_group_name_H-M   'P 1'
#
loop_
_entity.id
_entity.type
_entity.pdbx_description
1 polymer ?
#
loop_
_entity_poly.entity_id
_entity_poly.type
_entity_poly.pdbx_seq_one_letter_code
_entity_poly.pdbx_strand_id
1 'polypeptide(L)'
;MSLRTPFAINGDKNKNLTFEESLAANFIQIKRRVKNNEKLTRFTEIFWPYIFIQGNPSYHVMIDEVGLSDFNLKINNAPRTAQVGHVLRDQNLGIIEKMEMAKEVINFKKRLNVDQLTEPQQLDDEFITRKINGLVSPELLEGFTKIIKNPENFKPTEFSILDSLFNFDDSINFAQDWMKTLNEVTGNKMRWNTLKSNITEPFDSWITEYIVKEKDAKALYKSELNRVTDIDESFISNKMNLEKDNVDQWVLMEQKDIITKVGKMFVGIDLIFEDLRKRNNYFLQIDSLKTKMVGEVVMQGFQHISYIRDSIEKSEQYLQEISNKMNVIRKNIENLNISAESKISHKSQELSDQKNNQEEQIRQISKKHEEKINEIQNYKKKISDLYNSINQIIENKLTNCDEDEKKIRKWEINDDESNIHNPTIRIFIPVGIGIIEDEDEDERIEFIFPSIFSGKTLTRTPLSSAFLNFEQEITQILDRDMKLRSNFEYTIENSINYDEAIQKGLVKLKKNGLIE
;
A
#
# COMPACT_ATOMS: atom_id res chain seq x y z
N MET A 1 18.58 14.44 54.32
CA MET A 1 19.39 13.29 54.72
C MET A 1 20.23 12.92 53.52
N SER A 2 21.56 12.87 53.66
CA SER A 2 22.45 12.58 52.53
C SER A 2 22.82 11.10 52.54
N LEU A 3 22.73 10.50 51.37
CA LEU A 3 22.88 9.07 51.16
C LEU A 3 24.09 8.79 50.28
N ARG A 4 24.84 7.74 50.58
CA ARG A 4 25.94 7.28 49.73
C ARG A 4 25.85 5.81 49.40
N THR A 5 26.44 5.41 48.28
CA THR A 5 26.61 3.99 47.97
C THR A 5 27.92 3.44 48.57
N PRO A 6 28.05 2.11 48.69
CA PRO A 6 29.32 1.49 49.05
C PRO A 6 30.40 1.74 47.97
N PHE A 7 31.64 1.92 48.40
CA PHE A 7 32.78 2.10 47.48
C PHE A 7 33.38 0.79 46.99
N ALA A 8 33.30 -0.28 47.79
CA ALA A 8 33.80 -1.58 47.38
C ALA A 8 33.00 -2.73 48.02
N ILE A 9 32.75 -3.78 47.23
CA ILE A 9 32.08 -5.00 47.68
C ILE A 9 33.10 -6.13 47.72
N ASN A 10 33.11 -6.90 48.80
CA ASN A 10 33.84 -8.16 48.88
C ASN A 10 33.04 -9.23 48.14
N GLY A 11 33.51 -9.64 46.96
CA GLY A 11 32.85 -10.64 46.12
C GLY A 11 32.81 -12.03 46.75
N ASP A 12 33.80 -12.37 47.58
CA ASP A 12 33.88 -13.69 48.24
C ASP A 12 32.86 -13.83 49.38
N LYS A 13 32.50 -12.72 50.03
CA LYS A 13 31.57 -12.69 51.18
C LYS A 13 30.22 -12.06 50.87
N ASN A 14 30.07 -11.49 49.67
CA ASN A 14 28.93 -10.68 49.24
C ASN A 14 28.53 -9.62 50.28
N LYS A 15 29.52 -8.89 50.80
CA LYS A 15 29.36 -7.83 51.82
C LYS A 15 30.15 -6.60 51.44
N ASN A 16 29.65 -5.43 51.81
CA ASN A 16 30.40 -4.17 51.67
C ASN A 16 31.70 -4.25 52.49
N LEU A 17 32.80 -3.80 51.90
CA LEU A 17 34.01 -3.53 52.65
C LEU A 17 33.80 -2.33 53.57
N THR A 18 34.49 -2.30 54.71
CA THR A 18 34.49 -1.10 55.56
C THR A 18 35.16 0.06 54.84
N PHE A 19 34.88 1.30 55.27
CA PHE A 19 35.46 2.50 54.66
C PHE A 19 36.99 2.41 54.48
N GLU A 20 37.73 2.01 55.52
CA GLU A 20 39.19 1.92 55.41
C GLU A 20 39.64 0.79 54.48
N GLU A 21 38.94 -0.36 54.48
CA GLU A 21 39.22 -1.46 53.55
C GLU A 21 38.95 -1.08 52.09
N SER A 22 37.83 -0.37 51.82
CA SER A 22 37.49 0.13 50.50
C SER A 22 38.52 1.13 49.99
N LEU A 23 38.92 2.10 50.82
CA LEU A 23 39.97 3.06 50.48
C LEU A 23 41.29 2.37 50.15
N ALA A 24 41.76 1.45 51.00
CA ALA A 24 43.00 0.74 50.79
C ALA A 24 42.97 -0.16 49.54
N ALA A 25 41.85 -0.85 49.29
CA ALA A 25 41.70 -1.70 48.11
C ALA A 25 41.76 -0.86 46.81
N ASN A 26 41.06 0.26 46.76
CA ASN A 26 41.06 1.15 45.60
C ASN A 26 42.40 1.89 45.43
N PHE A 27 43.06 2.29 46.51
CA PHE A 27 44.43 2.83 46.48
C PHE A 27 45.42 1.85 45.82
N ILE A 28 45.37 0.56 46.19
CA ILE A 28 46.19 -0.48 45.57
C ILE A 28 45.92 -0.56 44.07
N GLN A 29 44.66 -0.45 43.63
CA GLN A 29 44.32 -0.50 42.20
C GLN A 29 44.85 0.71 41.43
N ILE A 30 44.72 1.93 41.96
CA ILE A 30 45.29 3.12 41.32
C ILE A 30 46.82 3.00 41.25
N LYS A 31 47.46 2.54 42.33
CA LYS A 31 48.92 2.33 42.35
C LYS A 31 49.39 1.32 41.29
N ARG A 32 48.58 0.31 40.95
CA ARG A 32 48.88 -0.65 39.86
C ARG A 32 48.82 -0.04 38.46
N ARG A 33 48.16 1.12 38.29
CA ARG A 33 48.05 1.84 37.01
C ARG A 33 49.15 2.88 36.80
N VAL A 34 49.96 3.15 37.82
CA VAL A 34 51.13 4.05 37.75
C VAL A 34 52.24 3.34 36.98
N LYS A 35 52.77 3.97 35.93
CA LYS A 35 53.89 3.43 35.13
C LYS A 35 55.23 3.62 35.85
N ASN A 36 56.28 2.98 35.36
CA ASN A 36 57.61 3.02 35.97
C ASN A 36 58.24 4.43 36.02
N ASN A 37 57.87 5.32 35.09
CA ASN A 37 58.31 6.71 34.99
C ASN A 37 57.30 7.71 35.58
N GLU A 38 56.30 7.21 36.30
CA GLU A 38 55.23 8.04 36.88
C GLU A 38 55.23 7.88 38.41
N LYS A 39 54.77 8.90 39.12
CA LYS A 39 54.54 8.87 40.57
C LYS A 39 53.10 9.24 40.89
N LEU A 40 52.49 8.50 41.81
CA LEU A 40 51.19 8.89 42.40
C LEU A 40 51.45 9.98 43.44
N THR A 41 51.08 11.21 43.14
CA THR A 41 51.32 12.37 44.02
C THR A 41 50.24 12.48 45.07
N ARG A 42 48.99 12.18 44.70
CA ARG A 42 47.84 12.25 45.59
C ARG A 42 46.82 11.19 45.25
N PHE A 43 46.21 10.60 46.29
CA PHE A 43 45.03 9.75 46.16
C PHE A 43 43.99 10.16 47.18
N THR A 44 42.73 10.21 46.77
CA THR A 44 41.62 10.51 47.67
C THR A 44 40.32 9.85 47.20
N GLU A 45 39.32 9.84 48.08
CA GLU A 45 37.94 9.48 47.74
C GLU A 45 37.12 10.76 47.63
N ILE A 46 36.48 10.95 46.48
CA ILE A 46 35.53 12.03 46.22
C ILE A 46 34.12 11.46 46.08
N PHE A 47 33.14 12.24 46.50
CA PHE A 47 31.74 11.89 46.37
C PHE A 47 31.13 12.62 45.18
N TRP A 48 30.70 11.81 44.21
CA TRP A 48 30.06 12.28 43.02
C TRP A 48 28.55 12.38 43.23
N PRO A 49 27.95 13.58 43.12
CA PRO A 49 26.53 13.78 43.34
C PRO A 49 25.68 13.30 42.15
N TYR A 50 24.72 12.42 42.44
CA TYR A 50 23.67 12.03 41.49
C TYR A 50 22.30 12.25 42.12
N ILE A 51 21.34 12.63 41.29
CA ILE A 51 19.95 12.78 41.71
C ILE A 51 19.04 11.87 40.92
N PHE A 52 18.17 11.19 41.66
CA PHE A 52 17.10 10.36 41.12
C PHE A 52 15.82 11.16 41.18
N ILE A 53 15.13 11.27 40.06
CA ILE A 53 13.88 12.02 39.93
C ILE A 53 12.84 11.09 39.31
N GLN A 54 11.68 11.02 39.95
CA GLN A 54 10.57 10.18 39.50
C GLN A 54 10.06 10.67 38.15
N GLY A 55 10.18 9.81 37.13
CA GLY A 55 9.68 10.07 35.77
C GLY A 55 8.31 9.45 35.50
N ASN A 56 7.92 8.43 36.27
CA ASN A 56 6.62 7.74 36.14
C ASN A 56 6.31 7.05 37.49
N PRO A 57 5.06 6.69 37.82
CA PRO A 57 4.80 5.84 38.98
C PRO A 57 5.58 4.54 38.81
N SER A 58 6.48 4.26 39.77
CA SER A 58 7.39 3.10 39.80
C SER A 58 8.71 3.22 39.03
N TYR A 59 9.05 4.39 38.48
CA TYR A 59 10.34 4.58 37.80
C TYR A 59 10.98 5.94 38.07
N HIS A 60 12.31 5.92 38.20
CA HIS A 60 13.14 7.13 38.29
C HIS A 60 14.07 7.24 37.09
N VAL A 61 14.55 8.45 36.82
CA VAL A 61 15.74 8.68 36.00
C VAL A 61 16.88 9.17 36.88
N MET A 62 18.10 8.79 36.54
CA MET A 62 19.31 9.20 37.26
C MET A 62 20.00 10.33 36.48
N ILE A 63 20.24 11.44 37.17
CA ILE A 63 20.92 12.61 36.64
C ILE A 63 22.26 12.75 37.36
N ASP A 64 23.33 12.77 36.58
CA ASP A 64 24.67 13.23 36.94
C ASP A 64 24.67 14.75 37.09
N GLU A 65 24.87 15.23 38.33
CA GLU A 65 24.87 16.67 38.61
C GLU A 65 26.18 17.36 38.21
N VAL A 66 27.23 16.61 37.83
CA VAL A 66 28.53 17.14 37.39
C VAL A 66 28.56 17.39 35.87
N GLY A 67 27.68 16.71 35.11
CA GLY A 67 27.48 16.96 33.68
C GLY A 67 28.44 16.23 32.74
N LEU A 68 28.84 15.01 33.10
CA LEU A 68 29.64 14.13 32.26
C LEU A 68 28.80 13.10 31.48
N SER A 69 27.57 12.86 31.91
CA SER A 69 26.61 11.99 31.20
C SER A 69 25.63 12.82 30.37
N ASP A 70 25.26 12.35 29.18
CA ASP A 70 24.27 13.00 28.31
C ASP A 70 23.39 11.95 27.61
N PHE A 71 22.08 12.20 27.59
CA PHE A 71 21.16 11.53 26.69
C PHE A 71 21.29 12.14 25.30
N ASN A 72 21.47 11.31 24.28
CA ASN A 72 21.41 11.74 22.89
C ASN A 72 20.77 10.64 22.05
N LEU A 73 19.52 10.86 21.60
CA LEU A 73 18.79 9.87 20.83
C LEU A 73 18.07 10.52 19.64
N LYS A 74 18.12 9.84 18.49
CA LYS A 74 17.37 10.19 17.28
C LYS A 74 16.05 9.42 17.30
N ILE A 75 14.93 10.14 17.42
CA ILE A 75 13.57 9.57 17.46
C ILE A 75 12.81 9.83 16.15
N ASN A 76 11.86 8.96 15.81
CA ASN A 76 10.98 9.16 14.66
C ASN A 76 10.02 10.34 14.86
N ASN A 77 9.87 11.16 13.83
CA ASN A 77 8.98 12.31 13.85
C ASN A 77 7.51 11.90 13.62
N ALA A 78 6.60 12.81 13.96
CA ALA A 78 5.18 12.69 13.71
C ALA A 78 4.88 12.65 12.20
N PRO A 79 3.81 11.95 11.77
CA PRO A 79 3.37 12.04 10.39
C PRO A 79 2.89 13.44 10.03
N ARG A 80 3.05 13.83 8.76
CA ARG A 80 2.51 15.08 8.19
C ARG A 80 1.01 14.96 7.86
N THR A 81 0.20 14.54 8.84
CA THR A 81 -1.23 14.18 8.64
C THR A 81 -2.05 15.26 7.96
N ALA A 82 -1.83 16.53 8.31
CA ALA A 82 -2.53 17.66 7.68
C ALA A 82 -2.23 17.78 6.17
N GLN A 83 -0.96 17.61 5.79
CA GLN A 83 -0.54 17.66 4.38
C GLN A 83 -1.10 16.47 3.60
N VAL A 84 -1.06 15.27 4.19
CA VAL A 84 -1.69 14.09 3.56
C VAL A 84 -3.19 14.32 3.38
N GLY A 85 -3.89 14.81 4.40
CA GLY A 85 -5.30 15.14 4.32
C GLY A 85 -5.62 16.18 3.23
N HIS A 86 -4.75 17.18 3.04
CA HIS A 86 -4.87 18.14 1.95
C HIS A 86 -4.77 17.45 0.57
N VAL A 87 -3.76 16.61 0.37
CA VAL A 87 -3.58 15.86 -0.89
C VAL A 87 -4.79 15.00 -1.22
N LEU A 88 -5.31 14.25 -0.24
CA LEU A 88 -6.43 13.34 -0.47
C LEU A 88 -7.73 14.08 -0.83
N ARG A 89 -7.91 15.31 -0.34
CA ARG A 89 -9.08 16.16 -0.61
C ARG A 89 -8.97 17.03 -1.85
N ASP A 90 -7.78 17.20 -2.44
CA ASP A 90 -7.58 18.05 -3.61
C ASP A 90 -8.43 17.57 -4.79
N GLN A 91 -9.31 18.40 -5.34
CA GLN A 91 -10.20 18.00 -6.44
C GLN A 91 -9.50 18.02 -7.81
N ASN A 92 -8.32 18.66 -7.91
CA ASN A 92 -7.60 18.79 -9.17
C ASN A 92 -6.74 17.56 -9.50
N LEU A 93 -6.53 16.66 -8.54
CA LEU A 93 -5.69 15.47 -8.70
C LEU A 93 -6.51 14.20 -8.96
N GLY A 94 -6.02 13.35 -9.87
CA GLY A 94 -6.56 12.01 -10.04
C GLY A 94 -6.28 11.11 -8.82
N ILE A 95 -7.09 10.07 -8.59
CA ILE A 95 -6.95 9.19 -7.41
C ILE A 95 -5.53 8.59 -7.28
N ILE A 96 -4.96 8.15 -8.40
CA ILE A 96 -3.59 7.61 -8.42
C ILE A 96 -2.57 8.68 -8.01
N GLU A 97 -2.68 9.88 -8.58
CA GLU A 97 -1.76 10.99 -8.29
C GLU A 97 -1.85 11.42 -6.82
N LYS A 98 -3.07 11.43 -6.25
CA LYS A 98 -3.28 11.65 -4.81
C LYS A 98 -2.51 10.64 -3.97
N MET A 99 -2.63 9.36 -4.31
CA MET A 99 -1.98 8.27 -3.58
C MET A 99 -0.45 8.32 -3.72
N GLU A 100 0.06 8.58 -4.92
CA GLU A 100 1.50 8.75 -5.16
C GLU A 100 2.05 9.95 -4.39
N MET A 101 1.37 11.09 -4.41
CA MET A 101 1.78 12.29 -3.68
C MET A 101 1.66 12.10 -2.16
N ALA A 102 0.60 11.45 -1.67
CA ALA A 102 0.45 11.11 -0.26
C ALA A 102 1.61 10.21 0.20
N LYS A 103 1.97 9.20 -0.60
CA LYS A 103 3.13 8.33 -0.32
C LYS A 103 4.44 9.12 -0.22
N GLU A 104 4.66 10.12 -1.08
CA GLU A 104 5.86 10.98 -0.99
C GLU A 104 5.89 11.82 0.29
N VAL A 105 4.75 12.40 0.67
CA VAL A 105 4.62 13.20 1.90
C VAL A 105 4.83 12.34 3.15
N ILE A 106 4.28 11.13 3.16
CA ILE A 106 4.42 10.14 4.24
C ILE A 106 5.86 9.68 4.43
N ASN A 107 6.62 9.57 3.33
CA ASN A 107 8.05 9.26 3.36
C ASN A 107 8.92 10.50 3.61
N PHE A 108 8.34 11.65 3.99
CA PHE A 108 9.05 12.92 4.18
C PHE A 108 9.83 13.44 2.96
N LYS A 109 9.70 12.80 1.79
CA LYS A 109 10.38 13.17 0.53
C LYS A 109 9.84 14.46 -0.08
N LYS A 110 8.60 14.81 0.25
CA LYS A 110 7.92 16.01 -0.23
C LYS A 110 7.25 16.75 0.92
N ARG A 111 7.45 18.06 0.96
CA ARG A 111 6.75 18.98 1.86
C ARG A 111 5.85 19.86 1.01
N LEU A 112 4.58 19.97 1.38
CA LEU A 112 3.65 20.88 0.75
C LEU A 112 3.68 22.19 1.53
N ASN A 113 3.82 23.31 0.82
CA ASN A 113 3.60 24.64 1.38
C ASN A 113 2.10 24.82 1.59
N VAL A 114 1.60 24.27 2.69
CA VAL A 114 0.31 24.66 3.24
C VAL A 114 0.60 25.95 3.98
N ASP A 115 -0.03 27.06 3.59
CA ASP A 115 0.25 28.41 4.08
C ASP A 115 0.60 28.46 5.58
N GLN A 116 1.69 29.17 5.92
CA GLN A 116 2.23 29.45 7.27
C GLN A 116 3.21 28.45 7.92
N LEU A 117 4.24 28.00 7.22
CA LEU A 117 5.49 27.57 7.89
C LEU A 117 6.70 28.23 7.22
N THR A 118 7.02 29.44 7.67
CA THR A 118 8.28 30.13 7.40
C THR A 118 9.38 29.37 8.15
N GLU A 119 10.07 28.48 7.46
CA GLU A 119 11.53 28.35 7.54
C GLU A 119 12.02 27.33 6.49
N PRO A 120 13.01 27.69 5.66
CA PRO A 120 13.64 26.75 4.76
C PRO A 120 14.83 26.11 5.49
N GLN A 121 14.82 24.81 5.81
CA GLN A 121 16.05 24.00 5.93
C GLN A 121 15.84 22.50 6.21
N GLN A 122 16.72 21.73 5.53
CA GLN A 122 17.17 20.35 5.74
C GLN A 122 16.21 19.18 5.44
N LEU A 123 16.72 18.27 4.58
CA LEU A 123 16.10 17.02 4.12
C LEU A 123 15.94 15.94 5.21
N ASP A 124 16.36 16.19 6.47
CA ASP A 124 16.38 15.20 7.56
C ASP A 124 15.23 15.39 8.57
N ASP A 125 14.07 15.83 8.07
CA ASP A 125 12.84 16.14 8.84
C ASP A 125 12.11 14.86 9.37
N GLU A 126 12.54 13.68 8.93
CA GLU A 126 11.95 12.38 9.31
C GLU A 126 12.23 12.02 10.78
N PHE A 127 13.28 12.59 11.34
CA PHE A 127 13.73 12.28 12.69
C PHE A 127 14.03 13.55 13.47
N ILE A 128 13.92 13.46 14.79
CA ILE A 128 14.27 14.54 15.72
C ILE A 128 15.37 14.02 16.64
N THR A 129 16.48 14.74 16.73
CA THR A 129 17.52 14.45 17.73
C THR A 129 17.16 15.17 19.03
N ARG A 130 17.06 14.40 20.12
CA ARG A 130 16.82 14.90 21.47
C ARG A 130 18.10 14.74 22.29
N LYS A 131 18.59 15.85 22.83
CA LYS A 131 19.72 15.89 23.76
C LYS A 131 19.22 16.34 25.13
N ILE A 132 19.53 15.58 26.18
CA ILE A 132 19.21 15.94 27.58
C ILE A 132 20.48 15.76 28.40
N ASN A 133 20.95 16.83 29.03
CA ASN A 133 22.20 16.78 29.77
C ASN A 133 22.02 16.04 31.10
N GLY A 134 23.12 15.49 31.62
CA GLY A 134 23.18 14.82 32.91
C GLY A 134 22.54 13.43 32.97
N LEU A 135 21.70 13.02 32.02
CA LEU A 135 21.06 11.70 32.09
C LEU A 135 22.09 10.58 32.00
N VAL A 136 22.07 9.65 32.95
CA VAL A 136 23.03 8.53 33.02
C VAL A 136 22.64 7.42 32.04
N SER A 137 23.60 6.92 31.27
CA SER A 137 23.35 5.91 30.24
C SER A 137 22.85 4.57 30.80
N PRO A 138 22.06 3.80 30.03
CA PRO A 138 21.53 2.50 30.45
C PRO A 138 22.61 1.52 30.91
N GLU A 139 23.76 1.53 30.25
CA GLU A 139 24.85 0.61 30.54
C GLU A 139 25.54 0.92 31.88
N LEU A 140 25.56 2.20 32.28
CA LEU A 140 26.02 2.64 33.59
C LEU A 140 24.94 2.42 34.66
N LEU A 141 23.67 2.69 34.34
CA LEU A 141 22.53 2.43 35.21
C LEU A 141 22.49 0.97 35.67
N GLU A 142 22.69 0.02 34.75
CA GLU A 142 22.74 -1.41 35.08
C GLU A 142 23.78 -1.71 36.16
N GLY A 143 24.98 -1.12 36.09
CA GLY A 143 26.00 -1.29 37.11
C GLY A 143 25.63 -0.60 38.43
N PHE A 144 25.06 0.62 38.38
CA PHE A 144 24.62 1.34 39.58
C PHE A 144 23.53 0.60 40.36
N THR A 145 22.61 -0.10 39.67
CA THR A 145 21.54 -0.90 40.33
C THR A 145 22.08 -1.91 41.34
N LYS A 146 23.34 -2.35 41.22
CA LYS A 146 24.00 -3.30 42.13
C LYS A 146 24.38 -2.67 43.47
N ILE A 147 24.56 -1.35 43.53
CA ILE A 147 25.08 -0.64 44.72
C ILE A 147 24.09 0.33 45.35
N ILE A 148 23.09 0.82 44.60
CA ILE A 148 22.13 1.83 45.09
C ILE A 148 21.03 1.28 46.00
N LYS A 149 20.81 -0.05 46.04
CA LYS A 149 19.67 -0.65 46.76
C LYS A 149 19.68 -0.43 48.27
N ASN A 150 20.88 -0.25 48.83
CA ASN A 150 21.12 -0.11 50.27
C ASN A 150 22.02 1.09 50.51
N PRO A 151 21.53 2.32 50.29
CA PRO A 151 22.33 3.50 50.52
C PRO A 151 22.58 3.71 52.01
N GLU A 152 23.78 4.15 52.35
CA GLU A 152 24.19 4.45 53.73
C GLU A 152 24.01 5.94 54.02
N ASN A 153 23.53 6.27 55.22
CA ASN A 153 23.54 7.66 55.68
C ASN A 153 24.97 8.13 55.87
N PHE A 154 25.30 9.31 55.35
CA PHE A 154 26.58 9.94 55.60
C PHE A 154 26.44 11.44 55.82
N LYS A 155 27.48 12.05 56.40
CA LYS A 155 27.55 13.49 56.62
C LYS A 155 28.42 14.12 55.54
N PRO A 156 27.84 14.93 54.62
CA PRO A 156 28.59 15.59 53.56
C PRO A 156 29.83 16.35 54.01
N THR A 157 29.77 16.99 55.18
CA THR A 157 30.87 17.79 55.76
C THR A 157 32.12 16.98 56.11
N GLU A 158 32.01 15.65 56.21
CA GLU A 158 33.12 14.76 56.57
C GLU A 158 33.85 14.22 55.32
N PHE A 159 33.45 14.63 54.11
CA PHE A 159 34.00 14.12 52.86
C PHE A 159 34.14 15.21 51.80
N SER A 160 34.96 14.94 50.78
CA SER A 160 35.14 15.81 49.61
C SER A 160 34.08 15.48 48.57
N ILE A 161 33.31 16.49 48.14
CA ILE A 161 32.19 16.34 47.22
C ILE A 161 32.48 17.19 45.99
N LEU A 162 32.23 16.65 44.80
CA LEU A 162 32.33 17.42 43.57
C LEU A 162 31.24 18.49 43.51
N ASP A 163 31.59 19.69 43.04
CA ASP A 163 30.60 20.74 42.85
C ASP A 163 29.62 20.34 41.74
N SER A 164 28.33 20.45 42.03
CA SER A 164 27.28 20.25 41.05
C SER A 164 27.31 21.35 39.99
N LEU A 165 27.45 20.99 38.72
CA LEU A 165 27.28 21.88 37.58
C LEU A 165 25.81 22.26 37.38
N PHE A 166 24.91 21.31 37.64
CA PHE A 166 23.47 21.48 37.54
C PHE A 166 22.85 21.68 38.91
N ASN A 167 21.90 22.62 39.00
CA ASN A 167 21.11 22.76 40.21
C ASN A 167 19.93 21.75 40.22
N PHE A 168 19.18 21.73 41.32
CA PHE A 168 18.03 20.84 41.48
C PHE A 168 16.93 21.11 40.43
N ASP A 169 16.67 22.37 40.10
CA ASP A 169 15.66 22.76 39.11
C ASP A 169 16.08 22.33 37.70
N ASP A 170 17.37 22.43 37.36
CA ASP A 170 17.92 21.93 36.09
C ASP A 170 17.67 20.42 35.97
N SER A 171 17.91 19.68 37.05
CA SER A 171 17.72 18.23 37.08
C SER A 171 16.24 17.84 36.93
N ILE A 172 15.32 18.60 37.55
CA ILE A 172 13.89 18.44 37.32
C ILE A 172 13.54 18.70 35.85
N ASN A 173 14.06 19.76 35.26
CA ASN A 173 13.82 20.09 33.86
C ASN A 173 14.33 18.96 32.94
N PHE A 174 15.50 18.38 33.21
CA PHE A 174 16.04 17.26 32.44
C PHE A 174 15.15 16.01 32.54
N ALA A 175 14.66 15.68 33.73
CA ALA A 175 13.70 14.59 33.91
C ALA A 175 12.37 14.86 33.17
N GLN A 176 11.90 16.11 33.17
CA GLN A 176 10.71 16.53 32.42
C GLN A 176 10.92 16.46 30.91
N ASP A 177 12.08 16.86 30.40
CA ASP A 177 12.43 16.75 28.99
C ASP A 177 12.51 15.29 28.55
N TRP A 178 12.99 14.40 29.42
CA TRP A 178 12.97 12.96 29.17
C TRP A 178 11.53 12.43 29.10
N MET A 179 10.68 12.77 30.08
CA MET A 179 9.26 12.40 30.07
C MET A 179 8.55 12.94 28.82
N LYS A 180 8.84 14.18 28.42
CA LYS A 180 8.30 14.80 27.22
C LYS A 180 8.74 14.05 25.97
N THR A 181 10.00 13.62 25.91
CA THR A 181 10.53 12.81 24.81
C THR A 181 9.82 11.47 24.72
N LEU A 182 9.61 10.79 25.84
CA LEU A 182 8.85 9.53 25.91
C LEU A 182 7.39 9.73 25.43
N ASN A 183 6.71 10.74 25.98
CA ASN A 183 5.34 11.08 25.61
C ASN A 183 5.19 11.49 24.14
N GLU A 184 6.20 12.16 23.58
CA GLU A 184 6.24 12.54 22.17
C GLU A 184 6.31 11.32 21.26
N VAL A 185 7.13 10.31 21.59
CA VAL A 185 7.20 9.05 20.82
C VAL A 185 5.87 8.29 20.91
N THR A 186 5.29 8.15 22.10
CA THR A 186 3.97 7.52 22.26
C THR A 186 2.88 8.30 21.50
N GLY A 187 2.91 9.63 21.55
CA GLY A 187 2.01 10.49 20.78
C GLY A 187 2.20 10.37 19.26
N ASN A 188 3.44 10.24 18.78
CA ASN A 188 3.75 10.04 17.38
C ASN A 188 3.20 8.69 16.89
N LYS A 189 3.34 7.62 17.68
CA LYS A 189 2.71 6.32 17.39
C LYS A 189 1.19 6.46 17.20
N MET A 190 0.51 7.18 18.11
CA MET A 190 -0.92 7.43 17.98
C MET A 190 -1.26 8.19 16.69
N ARG A 191 -0.50 9.24 16.36
CA ARG A 191 -0.70 10.03 15.13
C ARG A 191 -0.50 9.19 13.87
N TRP A 192 0.47 8.26 13.86
CA TRP A 192 0.67 7.31 12.76
C TRP A 192 -0.52 6.37 12.59
N ASN A 193 -1.08 5.85 13.68
CA ASN A 193 -2.32 5.07 13.65
C ASN A 193 -3.50 5.89 13.13
N THR A 194 -3.67 7.13 13.57
CA THR A 194 -4.71 8.03 13.06
C THR A 194 -4.54 8.29 11.57
N LEU A 195 -3.31 8.51 11.09
CA LEU A 195 -3.04 8.69 9.67
C LEU A 195 -3.44 7.45 8.86
N LYS A 196 -3.14 6.24 9.36
CA LYS A 196 -3.57 5.00 8.71
C LYS A 196 -5.08 4.99 8.49
N SER A 197 -5.86 5.21 9.56
CA SER A 197 -7.32 5.28 9.46
C SER A 197 -7.81 6.35 8.48
N ASN A 198 -7.20 7.54 8.49
CA ASN A 198 -7.56 8.65 7.59
C ASN A 198 -7.29 8.36 6.11
N ILE A 199 -6.40 7.42 5.80
CA ILE A 199 -6.11 6.99 4.41
C ILE A 199 -7.01 5.82 4.01
N THR A 200 -7.31 4.92 4.95
CA THR A 200 -8.19 3.76 4.72
C THR A 200 -9.58 4.18 4.29
N GLU A 201 -10.20 5.17 4.94
CA GLU A 201 -11.56 5.60 4.63
C GLU A 201 -11.72 6.11 3.16
N PRO A 202 -10.91 7.06 2.66
CA PRO A 202 -10.94 7.45 1.25
C PRO A 202 -10.65 6.29 0.29
N PHE A 203 -9.70 5.42 0.64
CA PHE A 203 -9.36 4.25 -0.17
C PHE A 203 -10.57 3.30 -0.33
N ASP A 204 -11.25 2.97 0.76
CA ASP A 204 -12.41 2.08 0.74
C ASP A 204 -13.56 2.67 -0.08
N SER A 205 -13.75 4.00 -0.02
CA SER A 205 -14.70 4.72 -0.86
C SER A 205 -14.34 4.58 -2.34
N TRP A 206 -13.09 4.85 -2.72
CA TRP A 206 -12.63 4.76 -4.11
C TRP A 206 -12.74 3.34 -4.66
N ILE A 207 -12.36 2.32 -3.88
CA ILE A 207 -12.47 0.92 -4.30
C ILE A 207 -13.94 0.54 -4.50
N THR A 208 -14.83 0.95 -3.60
CA THR A 208 -16.28 0.75 -3.75
C THR A 208 -16.81 1.41 -5.03
N GLU A 209 -16.42 2.66 -5.32
CA GLU A 209 -16.80 3.35 -6.56
C GLU A 209 -16.35 2.59 -7.81
N TYR A 210 -15.12 2.07 -7.83
CA TYR A 210 -14.62 1.28 -8.97
C TYR A 210 -15.33 -0.08 -9.10
N ILE A 211 -15.74 -0.71 -7.99
CA ILE A 211 -16.57 -1.93 -8.00
C ILE A 211 -17.94 -1.64 -8.61
N VAL A 212 -18.56 -0.51 -8.26
CA VAL A 212 -19.84 -0.08 -8.85
C VAL A 212 -19.67 0.19 -10.34
N LYS A 213 -18.64 0.95 -10.75
CA LYS A 213 -18.33 1.21 -12.16
C LYS A 213 -18.12 -0.09 -12.96
N GLU A 214 -17.46 -1.09 -12.38
CA GLU A 214 -17.28 -2.40 -13.00
C GLU A 214 -18.63 -3.11 -13.22
N LYS A 215 -19.51 -3.08 -12.21
CA LYS A 215 -20.85 -3.70 -12.29
C LYS A 215 -21.73 -3.00 -13.32
N ASP A 216 -21.72 -1.68 -13.34
CA ASP A 216 -22.52 -0.87 -14.27
C ASP A 216 -22.04 -1.07 -15.71
N ALA A 217 -20.73 -1.11 -15.94
CA ALA A 217 -20.17 -1.43 -17.25
C ALA A 217 -20.63 -2.83 -17.71
N LYS A 218 -20.50 -3.86 -16.87
CA LYS A 218 -20.97 -5.22 -17.19
C LYS A 218 -22.46 -5.25 -17.53
N ALA A 219 -23.29 -4.51 -16.80
CA ALA A 219 -24.73 -4.43 -17.04
C ALA A 219 -25.06 -3.71 -18.36
N LEU A 220 -24.40 -2.57 -18.63
CA LEU A 220 -24.56 -1.79 -19.85
C LEU A 220 -24.24 -2.65 -21.08
N TYR A 221 -23.05 -3.23 -21.14
CA TYR A 221 -22.61 -4.02 -22.29
C TYR A 221 -23.42 -5.31 -22.46
N LYS A 222 -23.87 -5.93 -21.36
CA LYS A 222 -24.82 -7.05 -21.44
C LYS A 222 -26.15 -6.61 -22.06
N SER A 223 -26.65 -5.43 -21.70
CA SER A 223 -27.88 -4.88 -22.31
C SER A 223 -27.68 -4.52 -23.78
N GLU A 224 -26.52 -4.00 -24.17
CA GLU A 224 -26.20 -3.70 -25.57
C GLU A 224 -26.12 -4.98 -26.40
N LEU A 225 -25.45 -6.03 -25.90
CA LEU A 225 -25.39 -7.34 -26.55
C LEU A 225 -26.80 -7.93 -26.74
N ASN A 226 -27.63 -7.88 -25.70
CA ASN A 226 -29.01 -8.38 -25.78
C ASN A 226 -29.88 -7.64 -26.82
N ARG A 227 -29.57 -6.37 -27.14
CA ARG A 227 -30.29 -5.62 -28.18
C ARG A 227 -29.88 -6.00 -29.60
N VAL A 228 -28.72 -6.62 -29.77
CA VAL A 228 -28.19 -7.03 -31.07
C VAL A 228 -28.58 -8.48 -31.39
N THR A 229 -29.00 -9.29 -30.41
CA THR A 229 -29.21 -10.75 -30.52
C THR A 229 -30.53 -11.24 -31.15
N ASP A 230 -31.05 -10.57 -32.19
CA ASP A 230 -32.39 -10.92 -32.75
C ASP A 230 -32.38 -11.75 -34.06
N ILE A 231 -31.23 -11.98 -34.69
CA ILE A 231 -31.14 -12.79 -35.92
C ILE A 231 -30.34 -14.06 -35.60
N ASP A 232 -31.06 -15.15 -35.35
CA ASP A 232 -30.49 -16.49 -35.19
C ASP A 232 -30.75 -17.36 -36.45
N GLU A 233 -30.20 -18.58 -36.47
CA GLU A 233 -30.40 -19.49 -37.61
C GLU A 233 -31.87 -19.89 -37.77
N SER A 234 -32.65 -19.91 -36.68
CA SER A 234 -34.07 -20.21 -36.72
C SER A 234 -34.87 -19.10 -37.41
N PHE A 235 -34.53 -17.83 -37.14
CA PHE A 235 -35.11 -16.65 -37.78
C PHE A 235 -34.81 -16.62 -39.28
N ILE A 236 -33.56 -16.88 -39.68
CA ILE A 236 -33.17 -16.94 -41.10
C ILE A 236 -33.93 -18.06 -41.80
N SER A 237 -33.98 -19.26 -41.21
CA SER A 237 -34.69 -20.41 -41.77
C SER A 237 -36.19 -20.13 -41.95
N ASN A 238 -36.84 -19.56 -40.92
CA ASN A 238 -38.26 -19.21 -40.98
C ASN A 238 -38.57 -18.14 -42.03
N LYS A 239 -37.73 -17.09 -42.13
CA LYS A 239 -37.89 -16.05 -43.17
C LYS A 239 -37.66 -16.59 -44.58
N MET A 240 -36.68 -17.49 -44.75
CA MET A 240 -36.42 -18.14 -46.03
C MET A 240 -37.56 -19.06 -46.45
N ASN A 241 -38.17 -19.80 -45.51
CA ASN A 241 -39.33 -20.65 -45.81
C ASN A 241 -40.55 -19.82 -46.22
N LEU A 242 -40.83 -18.74 -45.50
CA LEU A 242 -41.90 -17.79 -45.87
C LEU A 242 -41.68 -17.18 -47.26
N GLU A 243 -40.44 -16.80 -47.59
CA GLU A 243 -40.14 -16.24 -48.92
C GLU A 243 -40.28 -17.29 -50.02
N LYS A 244 -39.87 -18.53 -49.77
CA LYS A 244 -40.10 -19.66 -50.70
C LYS A 244 -41.58 -19.89 -50.93
N ASP A 245 -42.38 -19.95 -49.87
CA ASP A 245 -43.84 -20.11 -49.97
C ASP A 245 -44.49 -18.97 -50.77
N ASN A 246 -44.06 -17.73 -50.56
CA ASN A 246 -44.55 -16.57 -51.30
C ASN A 246 -44.16 -16.62 -52.79
N VAL A 247 -42.91 -17.01 -53.09
CA VAL A 247 -42.42 -17.16 -54.46
C VAL A 247 -43.15 -18.30 -55.16
N ASP A 248 -43.37 -19.43 -54.48
CA ASP A 248 -44.12 -20.57 -55.01
C ASP A 248 -45.58 -20.20 -55.30
N GLN A 249 -46.25 -19.47 -54.39
CA GLN A 249 -47.60 -18.97 -54.64
C GLN A 249 -47.66 -18.01 -55.82
N TRP A 250 -46.69 -17.10 -55.94
CA TRP A 250 -46.57 -16.18 -57.07
C TRP A 250 -46.38 -16.94 -58.39
N VAL A 251 -45.47 -17.92 -58.42
CA VAL A 251 -45.24 -18.79 -59.59
C VAL A 251 -46.53 -19.53 -59.98
N LEU A 252 -47.26 -20.10 -59.01
CA LEU A 252 -48.52 -20.78 -59.26
C LEU A 252 -49.61 -19.85 -59.82
N MET A 253 -49.69 -18.60 -59.34
CA MET A 253 -50.65 -17.62 -59.85
C MET A 253 -50.33 -17.24 -61.29
N GLU A 254 -49.06 -16.96 -61.60
CA GLU A 254 -48.62 -16.65 -62.96
C GLU A 254 -48.82 -17.83 -63.92
N GLN A 255 -48.53 -19.05 -63.48
CA GLN A 255 -48.81 -20.27 -64.27
C GLN A 255 -50.31 -20.43 -64.55
N LYS A 256 -51.19 -20.17 -63.58
CA LYS A 256 -52.65 -20.21 -63.78
C LYS A 256 -53.12 -19.13 -64.77
N ASP A 257 -52.56 -17.93 -64.71
CA ASP A 257 -52.85 -16.87 -65.67
C ASP A 257 -52.39 -17.25 -67.09
N ILE A 258 -51.20 -17.86 -67.21
CA ILE A 258 -50.70 -18.41 -68.48
C ILE A 258 -51.63 -19.50 -69.02
N ILE A 259 -52.05 -20.47 -68.21
CA ILE A 259 -53.00 -21.52 -68.61
C ILE A 259 -54.32 -20.90 -69.09
N THR A 260 -54.82 -19.89 -68.38
CA THR A 260 -56.04 -19.18 -68.76
C THR A 260 -55.89 -18.46 -70.10
N LYS A 261 -54.73 -17.83 -70.34
CA LYS A 261 -54.39 -17.21 -71.62
C LYS A 261 -54.33 -18.24 -72.75
N VAL A 262 -53.69 -19.38 -72.54
CA VAL A 262 -53.64 -20.49 -73.51
C VAL A 262 -55.04 -20.99 -73.84
N GLY A 263 -55.88 -21.24 -72.84
CA GLY A 263 -57.26 -21.71 -73.05
C GLY A 263 -58.11 -20.75 -73.88
N LYS A 264 -57.95 -19.43 -73.67
CA LYS A 264 -58.67 -18.39 -74.44
C LYS A 264 -58.21 -18.28 -75.89
N MET A 265 -56.98 -18.67 -76.23
CA MET A 265 -56.44 -18.55 -77.59
C MET A 265 -57.17 -19.43 -78.61
N PHE A 266 -57.72 -20.57 -78.19
CA PHE A 266 -58.42 -21.50 -79.07
C PHE A 266 -59.91 -21.18 -79.25
N VAL A 267 -60.48 -20.25 -78.48
CA VAL A 267 -61.91 -19.88 -78.61
C VAL A 267 -62.25 -19.37 -80.01
N GLY A 268 -61.34 -18.59 -80.62
CA GLY A 268 -61.54 -18.07 -81.98
C GLY A 268 -61.62 -19.18 -83.03
N ILE A 269 -60.82 -20.26 -82.87
CA ILE A 269 -60.84 -21.38 -83.81
C ILE A 269 -62.10 -22.24 -83.62
N ASP A 270 -62.53 -22.43 -82.38
CA ASP A 270 -63.75 -23.18 -82.05
C ASP A 270 -64.98 -22.52 -82.67
N LEU A 271 -65.08 -21.17 -82.60
CA LEU A 271 -66.15 -20.41 -83.24
C LEU A 271 -66.16 -20.56 -84.78
N ILE A 272 -64.99 -20.58 -85.43
CA ILE A 272 -64.89 -20.79 -86.88
C ILE A 272 -65.42 -22.19 -87.26
N PHE A 273 -65.02 -23.22 -86.51
CA PHE A 273 -65.49 -24.58 -86.76
C PHE A 273 -66.97 -24.77 -86.40
N GLU A 274 -67.46 -24.10 -85.36
CA GLU A 274 -68.88 -24.16 -84.97
C GLU A 274 -69.77 -23.55 -86.06
N ASP A 275 -69.39 -22.39 -86.63
CA ASP A 275 -70.16 -21.78 -87.72
C ASP A 275 -70.10 -22.62 -89.00
N LEU A 276 -68.92 -23.17 -89.32
CA LEU A 276 -68.76 -24.12 -90.42
C LEU A 276 -69.68 -25.33 -90.24
N ARG A 277 -69.74 -25.89 -89.02
CA ARG A 277 -70.64 -27.02 -88.68
C ARG A 277 -72.11 -26.63 -88.82
N LYS A 278 -72.53 -25.47 -88.31
CA LYS A 278 -73.91 -24.97 -88.40
C LYS A 278 -74.37 -24.85 -89.84
N ARG A 279 -73.56 -24.23 -90.70
CA ARG A 279 -73.89 -24.07 -92.13
C ARG A 279 -73.84 -25.39 -92.89
N ASN A 280 -72.90 -26.29 -92.55
CA ASN A 280 -72.85 -27.60 -93.16
C ASN A 280 -74.10 -28.43 -92.85
N ASN A 281 -74.68 -28.27 -91.65
CA ASN A 281 -75.88 -28.98 -91.22
C ASN A 281 -77.10 -28.70 -92.12
N TYR A 282 -77.21 -27.48 -92.67
CA TYR A 282 -78.25 -27.14 -93.65
C TYR A 282 -78.17 -28.02 -94.90
N PHE A 283 -76.95 -28.33 -95.38
CA PHE A 283 -76.75 -29.20 -96.54
C PHE A 283 -76.89 -30.70 -96.23
N LEU A 284 -76.86 -31.08 -94.95
CA LEU A 284 -77.12 -32.46 -94.50
C LEU A 284 -78.62 -32.78 -94.43
N GLN A 285 -79.50 -31.77 -94.45
CA GLN A 285 -80.95 -31.94 -94.43
C GLN A 285 -81.49 -32.11 -95.86
N ILE A 286 -81.24 -33.28 -96.44
CA ILE A 286 -81.56 -33.63 -97.84
C ILE A 286 -83.03 -33.33 -98.19
N ASP A 287 -83.97 -33.59 -97.28
CA ASP A 287 -85.40 -33.38 -97.55
C ASP A 287 -85.78 -31.90 -97.71
N SER A 288 -85.08 -30.99 -97.02
CA SER A 288 -85.27 -29.54 -97.22
C SER A 288 -84.76 -29.08 -98.59
N LEU A 289 -83.68 -29.67 -99.09
CA LEU A 289 -83.08 -29.34 -100.38
C LEU A 289 -83.95 -29.83 -101.56
N LYS A 290 -84.64 -30.97 -101.41
CA LYS A 290 -85.56 -31.53 -102.43
C LYS A 290 -86.71 -30.59 -102.79
N THR A 291 -87.05 -29.63 -101.92
CA THR A 291 -88.14 -28.66 -102.15
C THR A 291 -87.72 -27.43 -102.96
N LYS A 292 -86.44 -27.30 -103.30
CA LYS A 292 -85.88 -26.14 -104.02
C LYS A 292 -85.54 -26.49 -105.48
N MET A 293 -85.42 -25.47 -106.33
CA MET A 293 -85.02 -25.68 -107.72
C MET A 293 -83.56 -26.15 -107.81
N VAL A 294 -83.28 -27.14 -108.66
CA VAL A 294 -81.94 -27.76 -108.80
C VAL A 294 -80.83 -26.72 -109.04
N GLY A 295 -81.08 -25.72 -109.88
CA GLY A 295 -80.12 -24.64 -110.15
C GLY A 295 -79.76 -23.82 -108.90
N GLU A 296 -80.73 -23.57 -108.01
CA GLU A 296 -80.48 -22.87 -106.74
C GLU A 296 -79.70 -23.73 -105.76
N VAL A 297 -79.99 -25.04 -105.68
CA VAL A 297 -79.28 -25.97 -104.79
C VAL A 297 -77.81 -26.12 -105.20
N VAL A 298 -77.55 -26.26 -106.51
CA VAL A 298 -76.17 -26.36 -107.04
C VAL A 298 -75.40 -25.06 -106.81
N MET A 299 -76.02 -23.90 -107.05
CA MET A 299 -75.41 -22.60 -106.78
C MET A 299 -75.12 -22.41 -105.28
N GLN A 300 -76.05 -22.77 -104.40
CA GLN A 300 -75.84 -22.76 -102.95
C GLN A 300 -74.71 -23.72 -102.54
N GLY A 301 -74.58 -24.87 -103.21
CA GLY A 301 -73.47 -25.82 -103.00
C GLY A 301 -72.10 -25.22 -103.35
N PHE A 302 -71.97 -24.53 -104.49
CA PHE A 302 -70.71 -23.84 -104.85
C PHE A 302 -70.39 -22.69 -103.89
N GLN A 303 -71.39 -21.91 -103.47
CA GLN A 303 -71.23 -20.88 -102.45
C GLN A 303 -70.77 -21.48 -101.10
N HIS A 304 -71.32 -22.64 -100.73
CA HIS A 304 -70.91 -23.37 -99.52
C HIS A 304 -69.48 -23.91 -99.61
N ILE A 305 -69.07 -24.45 -100.77
CA ILE A 305 -67.67 -24.87 -101.00
C ILE A 305 -66.72 -23.66 -100.87
N SER A 306 -67.08 -22.51 -101.44
CA SER A 306 -66.30 -21.26 -101.28
C SER A 306 -66.21 -20.84 -99.82
N TYR A 307 -67.32 -20.93 -99.08
CA TYR A 307 -67.36 -20.62 -97.65
C TYR A 307 -66.48 -21.55 -96.81
N ILE A 308 -66.49 -22.86 -97.12
CA ILE A 308 -65.62 -23.84 -96.47
C ILE A 308 -64.14 -23.49 -96.71
N ARG A 309 -63.77 -23.15 -97.96
CA ARG A 309 -62.39 -22.75 -98.29
C ARG A 309 -61.95 -21.50 -97.52
N ASP A 310 -62.78 -20.45 -97.51
CA ASP A 310 -62.50 -19.23 -96.74
C ASP A 310 -62.38 -19.49 -95.24
N SER A 311 -63.19 -20.41 -94.70
CA SER A 311 -63.14 -20.77 -93.28
C SER A 311 -61.89 -21.56 -92.95
N ILE A 312 -61.43 -22.45 -93.83
CA ILE A 312 -60.16 -23.17 -93.70
C ILE A 312 -59.00 -22.18 -93.71
N GLU A 313 -58.96 -21.26 -94.67
CA GLU A 313 -57.89 -20.26 -94.77
C GLU A 313 -57.85 -19.35 -93.52
N LYS A 314 -59.02 -18.89 -93.04
CA LYS A 314 -59.12 -18.13 -91.79
C LYS A 314 -58.67 -18.95 -90.57
N SER A 315 -58.98 -20.24 -90.53
CA SER A 315 -58.54 -21.12 -89.44
C SER A 315 -57.02 -21.31 -89.44
N GLU A 316 -56.39 -21.40 -90.62
CA GLU A 316 -54.95 -21.56 -90.77
C GLU A 316 -54.20 -20.28 -90.35
N GLN A 317 -54.72 -19.11 -90.74
CA GLN A 317 -54.22 -17.82 -90.25
C GLN A 317 -54.31 -17.70 -88.73
N TYR A 318 -55.44 -18.12 -88.12
CA TYR A 318 -55.60 -18.14 -86.67
C TYR A 318 -54.64 -19.12 -85.99
N LEU A 319 -54.43 -20.32 -86.54
CA LEU A 319 -53.46 -21.29 -86.02
C LEU A 319 -52.03 -20.75 -86.05
N GLN A 320 -51.67 -20.02 -87.11
CA GLN A 320 -50.35 -19.40 -87.22
C GLN A 320 -50.16 -18.30 -86.16
N GLU A 321 -51.18 -17.50 -85.89
CA GLU A 321 -51.15 -16.53 -84.78
C GLU A 321 -51.03 -17.20 -83.41
N ILE A 322 -51.78 -18.30 -83.17
CA ILE A 322 -51.70 -19.08 -81.94
C ILE A 322 -50.29 -19.63 -81.76
N SER A 323 -49.67 -20.18 -82.82
CA SER A 323 -48.30 -20.71 -82.80
C SER A 323 -47.28 -19.64 -82.40
N ASN A 324 -47.37 -18.44 -82.98
CA ASN A 324 -46.52 -17.31 -82.62
C ASN A 324 -46.71 -16.88 -81.15
N LYS A 325 -47.97 -16.82 -80.68
CA LYS A 325 -48.30 -16.49 -79.28
C LYS A 325 -47.79 -17.56 -78.30
N MET A 326 -47.83 -18.84 -78.68
CA MET A 326 -47.30 -19.95 -77.86
C MET A 326 -45.78 -19.88 -77.69
N ASN A 327 -45.04 -19.49 -78.72
CA ASN A 327 -43.58 -19.29 -78.61
C ASN A 327 -43.21 -18.16 -77.64
N VAL A 328 -44.02 -17.09 -77.58
CA VAL A 328 -43.85 -16.01 -76.59
C VAL A 328 -44.17 -16.50 -75.18
N ILE A 329 -45.24 -17.27 -75.00
CA ILE A 329 -45.60 -17.87 -73.70
C ILE A 329 -44.48 -18.78 -73.19
N ARG A 330 -43.89 -19.61 -74.05
CA ARG A 330 -42.78 -20.48 -73.66
C ARG A 330 -41.59 -19.69 -73.08
N LYS A 331 -41.17 -18.61 -73.74
CA LYS A 331 -40.10 -17.74 -73.24
C LYS A 331 -40.46 -17.07 -71.90
N ASN A 332 -41.73 -16.70 -71.72
CA ASN A 332 -42.20 -16.12 -70.47
C ASN A 332 -42.14 -17.11 -69.30
N ILE A 333 -42.41 -18.41 -69.53
CA ILE A 333 -42.26 -19.47 -68.52
C ILE A 333 -40.78 -19.67 -68.13
N GLU A 334 -39.88 -19.71 -69.10
CA GLU A 334 -38.44 -19.83 -68.85
C GLU A 334 -37.91 -18.64 -68.02
N ASN A 335 -38.36 -17.41 -68.33
CA ASN A 335 -38.00 -16.20 -67.58
C ASN A 335 -38.60 -16.15 -66.15
N LEU A 336 -39.79 -16.75 -65.95
CA LEU A 336 -40.45 -16.82 -64.65
C LEU A 336 -39.62 -17.62 -63.64
N ASN A 337 -39.12 -18.78 -64.04
CA ASN A 337 -38.31 -19.65 -63.18
C ASN A 337 -36.98 -18.98 -62.80
N ILE A 338 -36.30 -18.36 -63.77
CA ILE A 338 -35.05 -17.59 -63.50
C ILE A 338 -35.32 -16.43 -62.53
N SER A 339 -36.46 -15.75 -62.67
CA SER A 339 -36.84 -14.66 -61.78
C SER A 339 -37.18 -15.15 -60.36
N ALA A 340 -37.77 -16.33 -60.21
CA ALA A 340 -38.06 -16.95 -58.92
C ALA A 340 -36.77 -17.33 -58.17
N GLU A 341 -35.83 -17.98 -58.85
CA GLU A 341 -34.52 -18.31 -58.28
C GLU A 341 -33.73 -17.06 -57.88
N SER A 342 -33.77 -16.02 -58.72
CA SER A 342 -33.12 -14.74 -58.43
C SER A 342 -33.68 -14.06 -57.17
N LYS A 343 -35.01 -14.08 -56.97
CA LYS A 343 -35.66 -13.52 -55.77
C LYS A 343 -35.24 -14.25 -54.50
N ILE A 344 -35.23 -15.59 -54.52
CA ILE A 344 -34.80 -16.41 -53.37
C ILE A 344 -33.32 -16.16 -53.06
N SER A 345 -32.46 -16.13 -54.09
CA SER A 345 -31.03 -15.88 -53.94
C SER A 345 -30.73 -14.49 -53.38
N HIS A 346 -31.41 -13.46 -53.90
CA HIS A 346 -31.28 -12.10 -53.38
C HIS A 346 -31.69 -12.01 -51.91
N LYS A 347 -32.80 -12.66 -51.52
CA LYS A 347 -33.25 -12.65 -50.13
C LYS A 347 -32.29 -13.40 -49.20
N SER A 348 -31.72 -14.50 -49.68
CA SER A 348 -30.69 -15.26 -48.95
C SER A 348 -29.43 -14.42 -48.72
N GLN A 349 -28.99 -13.67 -49.74
CA GLN A 349 -27.83 -12.79 -49.63
C GLN A 349 -28.11 -11.64 -48.65
N GLU A 350 -29.28 -11.00 -48.74
CA GLU A 350 -29.70 -9.94 -47.83
C GLU A 350 -29.68 -10.39 -46.36
N LEU A 351 -30.24 -11.58 -46.06
CA LEU A 351 -30.24 -12.15 -44.71
C LEU A 351 -28.82 -12.53 -44.24
N SER A 352 -27.97 -13.02 -45.14
CA SER A 352 -26.56 -13.32 -44.85
C SER A 352 -25.78 -12.05 -44.50
N ASP A 353 -25.95 -10.99 -45.29
CA ASP A 353 -25.30 -9.70 -45.05
C ASP A 353 -25.78 -9.06 -43.73
N GLN A 354 -27.06 -9.22 -43.38
CA GLN A 354 -27.61 -8.80 -42.09
C GLN A 354 -26.98 -9.58 -40.92
N LYS A 355 -26.84 -10.91 -41.03
CA LYS A 355 -26.16 -11.74 -40.03
C LYS A 355 -24.68 -11.35 -39.86
N ASN A 356 -23.97 -11.16 -40.96
CA ASN A 356 -22.55 -10.76 -40.92
C ASN A 356 -22.36 -9.39 -40.26
N ASN A 357 -23.22 -8.41 -40.58
CA ASN A 357 -23.18 -7.08 -39.94
C ASN A 357 -23.48 -7.17 -38.44
N GLN A 358 -24.42 -8.02 -38.03
CA GLN A 358 -24.73 -8.25 -36.63
C GLN A 358 -23.56 -8.91 -35.87
N GLU A 359 -22.93 -9.95 -36.43
CA GLU A 359 -21.76 -10.59 -35.83
C GLU A 359 -20.61 -9.61 -35.64
N GLU A 360 -20.38 -8.71 -36.61
CA GLU A 360 -19.36 -7.67 -36.50
C GLU A 360 -19.69 -6.66 -35.39
N GLN A 361 -20.95 -6.23 -35.26
CA GLN A 361 -21.40 -5.39 -34.15
C GLN A 361 -21.19 -6.06 -32.78
N ILE A 362 -21.55 -7.35 -32.66
CA ILE A 362 -21.33 -8.14 -31.43
C ILE A 362 -19.83 -8.19 -31.08
N ARG A 363 -18.95 -8.42 -32.07
CA ARG A 363 -17.50 -8.41 -31.86
C ARG A 363 -17.00 -7.07 -31.37
N GLN A 364 -17.43 -5.98 -31.98
CA GLN A 364 -17.03 -4.62 -31.58
C GLN A 364 -17.49 -4.27 -30.16
N ILE A 365 -18.74 -4.60 -29.81
CA ILE A 365 -19.28 -4.39 -28.45
C ILE A 365 -18.51 -5.23 -27.43
N SER A 366 -18.25 -6.50 -27.74
CA SER A 366 -17.51 -7.42 -26.87
C SER A 366 -16.08 -6.95 -26.63
N LYS A 367 -15.39 -6.47 -27.67
CA LYS A 367 -14.04 -5.90 -27.57
C LYS A 367 -14.02 -4.64 -26.70
N LYS A 368 -14.95 -3.70 -26.93
CA LYS A 368 -15.07 -2.47 -26.11
C LYS A 368 -15.37 -2.80 -24.64
N HIS A 369 -16.22 -3.80 -24.39
CA HIS A 369 -16.50 -4.30 -23.04
C HIS A 369 -15.23 -4.80 -22.37
N GLU A 370 -14.47 -5.68 -23.03
CA GLU A 370 -13.24 -6.25 -22.49
C GLU A 370 -12.18 -5.16 -22.20
N GLU A 371 -11.99 -4.23 -23.14
CA GLU A 371 -11.08 -3.08 -22.96
C GLU A 371 -11.49 -2.24 -21.74
N LYS A 372 -12.79 -1.94 -21.59
CA LYS A 372 -13.27 -1.10 -20.49
C LYS A 372 -13.17 -1.78 -19.12
N ILE A 373 -13.47 -3.08 -19.06
CA ILE A 373 -13.33 -3.86 -17.83
C ILE A 373 -11.86 -3.99 -17.44
N ASN A 374 -10.98 -4.27 -18.40
CA ASN A 374 -9.53 -4.33 -18.15
C ASN A 374 -8.98 -2.99 -17.66
N GLU A 375 -9.43 -1.87 -18.24
CA GLU A 375 -9.08 -0.53 -17.75
C GLU A 375 -9.48 -0.35 -16.27
N ILE A 376 -10.74 -0.62 -15.92
CA ILE A 376 -11.25 -0.49 -14.54
C ILE A 376 -10.47 -1.39 -13.57
N GLN A 377 -10.20 -2.64 -13.96
CA GLN A 377 -9.45 -3.59 -13.13
C GLN A 377 -7.99 -3.15 -12.93
N ASN A 378 -7.34 -2.62 -13.97
CA ASN A 378 -5.99 -2.08 -13.87
C ASN A 378 -5.93 -0.88 -12.92
N TYR A 379 -6.88 0.05 -13.01
CA TYR A 379 -6.96 1.18 -12.06
C TYR A 379 -7.16 0.70 -10.63
N LYS A 380 -8.11 -0.22 -10.40
CA LYS A 380 -8.37 -0.80 -9.08
C LYS A 380 -7.12 -1.46 -8.49
N LYS A 381 -6.41 -2.27 -9.29
CA LYS A 381 -5.16 -2.91 -8.88
C LYS A 381 -4.10 -1.87 -8.53
N LYS A 382 -3.87 -0.86 -9.37
CA LYS A 382 -2.87 0.19 -9.12
C LYS A 382 -3.17 0.97 -7.83
N ILE A 383 -4.44 1.28 -7.56
CA ILE A 383 -4.86 1.96 -6.31
C ILE A 383 -4.59 1.06 -5.10
N SER A 384 -4.96 -0.23 -5.17
CA SER A 384 -4.68 -1.20 -4.10
C SER A 384 -3.18 -1.39 -3.83
N ASP A 385 -2.37 -1.48 -4.89
CA ASP A 385 -0.92 -1.63 -4.76
C ASP A 385 -0.28 -0.40 -4.08
N LEU A 386 -0.73 0.80 -4.45
CA LEU A 386 -0.30 2.05 -3.80
C LEU A 386 -0.73 2.12 -2.34
N TYR A 387 -1.99 1.76 -2.03
CA TYR A 387 -2.48 1.70 -0.66
C TYR A 387 -1.68 0.72 0.20
N ASN A 388 -1.44 -0.49 -0.30
CA ASN A 388 -0.64 -1.50 0.39
C ASN A 388 0.79 -0.99 0.65
N SER A 389 1.39 -0.33 -0.33
CA SER A 389 2.71 0.27 -0.17
C SER A 389 2.73 1.37 0.89
N ILE A 390 1.73 2.25 0.91
CA ILE A 390 1.58 3.27 1.96
C ILE A 390 1.39 2.63 3.33
N ASN A 391 0.53 1.62 3.43
CA ASN A 391 0.26 0.94 4.68
C ASN A 391 1.51 0.25 5.23
N GLN A 392 2.30 -0.40 4.38
CA GLN A 392 3.60 -0.97 4.78
C GLN A 392 4.56 0.08 5.34
N ILE A 393 4.62 1.27 4.72
CA ILE A 393 5.45 2.37 5.24
C ILE A 393 4.97 2.78 6.64
N ILE A 394 3.66 2.94 6.83
CA ILE A 394 3.09 3.33 8.12
C ILE A 394 3.34 2.26 9.19
N GLU A 395 3.16 0.98 8.88
CA GLU A 395 3.46 -0.13 9.80
C GLU A 395 4.93 -0.16 10.23
N ASN A 396 5.85 0.09 9.30
CA ASN A 396 7.26 0.21 9.63
C ASN A 396 7.50 1.42 10.56
N LYS A 397 6.82 2.55 10.34
CA LYS A 397 6.91 3.73 11.23
C LYS A 397 6.35 3.47 12.62
N LEU A 398 5.26 2.72 12.74
CA LEU A 398 4.71 2.31 14.02
C LEU A 398 5.69 1.40 14.78
N THR A 399 6.30 0.44 14.08
CA THR A 399 7.32 -0.45 14.66
C THR A 399 8.53 0.34 15.15
N ASN A 400 9.00 1.31 14.36
CA ASN A 400 10.12 2.16 14.76
C ASN A 400 9.77 3.02 16.00
N CYS A 401 8.53 3.51 16.13
CA CYS A 401 8.11 4.22 17.34
C CYS A 401 8.14 3.30 18.57
N ASP A 402 7.76 2.02 18.44
CA ASP A 402 7.84 1.04 19.53
C ASP A 402 9.29 0.73 19.93
N GLU A 403 10.20 0.68 18.97
CA GLU A 403 11.62 0.53 19.23
C GLU A 403 12.21 1.76 19.93
N ASP A 404 11.84 2.95 19.49
CA ASP A 404 12.28 4.21 20.11
C ASP A 404 11.77 4.33 21.55
N GLU A 405 10.50 3.99 21.81
CA GLU A 405 9.94 3.97 23.16
C GLU A 405 10.74 3.01 24.06
N LYS A 406 11.01 1.78 23.59
CA LYS A 406 11.84 0.81 24.33
C LYS A 406 13.24 1.33 24.59
N LYS A 407 13.87 2.02 23.62
CA LYS A 407 15.21 2.59 23.79
C LYS A 407 15.21 3.70 24.85
N ILE A 408 14.22 4.59 24.84
CA ILE A 408 14.11 5.68 25.82
C ILE A 408 13.88 5.12 27.22
N ARG A 409 13.01 4.12 27.37
CA ARG A 409 12.73 3.46 28.65
C ARG A 409 13.94 2.79 29.28
N LYS A 410 14.96 2.37 28.51
CA LYS A 410 16.20 1.83 29.09
C LYS A 410 16.95 2.83 29.98
N TRP A 411 16.66 4.12 29.88
CA TRP A 411 17.23 5.17 30.73
C TRP A 411 16.47 5.35 32.05
N GLU A 412 15.39 4.58 32.27
CA GLU A 412 14.63 4.56 33.51
C GLU A 412 15.12 3.42 34.41
N ILE A 413 15.06 3.64 35.73
CA ILE A 413 15.34 2.63 36.74
C ILE A 413 14.06 2.27 37.48
N ASN A 414 13.82 0.97 37.65
CA ASN A 414 12.65 0.47 38.35
C ASN A 414 12.82 0.66 39.87
N ASP A 415 11.79 1.17 40.53
CA ASP A 415 11.76 1.44 41.97
C ASP A 415 11.93 0.16 42.80
N ASP A 416 11.35 -0.95 42.35
CA ASP A 416 11.47 -2.26 43.02
C ASP A 416 12.89 -2.82 42.90
N GLU A 417 13.59 -2.51 41.80
CA GLU A 417 14.97 -2.94 41.60
C GLU A 417 15.95 -2.08 42.38
N SER A 418 15.71 -0.76 42.45
CA SER A 418 16.58 0.23 43.08
C SER A 418 16.28 0.47 44.56
N ASN A 419 15.12 0.05 45.05
CA ASN A 419 14.61 0.36 46.39
C ASN A 419 14.50 1.88 46.64
N ILE A 420 14.25 2.65 45.58
CA ILE A 420 14.04 4.10 45.61
C ILE A 420 12.55 4.37 45.43
N HIS A 421 11.90 4.83 46.50
CA HIS A 421 10.46 5.13 46.50
C HIS A 421 10.13 6.61 46.73
N ASN A 422 11.12 7.42 47.09
CA ASN A 422 10.94 8.85 47.29
C ASN A 422 10.97 9.56 45.92
N PRO A 423 10.04 10.49 45.63
CA PRO A 423 9.95 11.13 44.31
C PRO A 423 11.25 11.79 43.83
N THR A 424 12.05 12.26 44.78
CA THR A 424 13.38 12.80 44.52
C THR A 424 14.32 12.34 45.61
N ILE A 425 15.49 11.81 45.24
CA ILE A 425 16.53 11.44 46.19
C ILE A 425 17.91 11.74 45.61
N ARG A 426 18.77 12.37 46.40
CA ARG A 426 20.17 12.60 46.02
C ARG A 426 21.05 11.53 46.67
N ILE A 427 21.83 10.82 45.87
CA ILE A 427 22.75 9.78 46.30
C ILE A 427 24.15 10.16 45.81
N PHE A 428 25.13 10.03 46.70
CA PHE A 428 26.51 10.33 46.41
C PHE A 428 27.29 9.04 46.18
N ILE A 429 28.02 8.97 45.07
CA ILE A 429 28.76 7.79 44.69
C ILE A 429 30.24 8.04 44.96
N PRO A 430 30.88 7.20 45.79
CA PRO A 430 32.30 7.35 46.08
C PRO A 430 33.14 6.92 44.87
N VAL A 431 34.06 7.77 44.46
CA VAL A 431 35.00 7.54 43.37
C VAL A 431 36.41 7.78 43.90
N GLY A 432 37.28 6.81 43.69
CA GLY A 432 38.70 6.95 43.98
C GLY A 432 39.35 7.74 42.88
N ILE A 433 40.13 8.75 43.25
CA ILE A 433 40.79 9.61 42.29
C ILE A 433 42.27 9.74 42.66
N GLY A 434 43.13 9.59 41.66
CA GLY A 434 44.57 9.69 41.79
C GLY A 434 45.14 10.72 40.84
N ILE A 435 46.01 11.60 41.34
CA ILE A 435 46.85 12.48 40.52
C ILE A 435 48.17 11.75 40.29
N ILE A 436 48.49 11.51 39.03
CA ILE A 436 49.72 10.86 38.61
C ILE A 436 50.52 11.86 37.79
N GLU A 437 51.76 12.07 38.21
CA GLU A 437 52.70 13.00 37.59
C GLU A 437 53.83 12.18 36.95
N ASP A 438 54.25 12.55 35.74
CA ASP A 438 55.41 11.94 35.08
C ASP A 438 56.72 12.70 35.37
N GLU A 439 57.79 12.36 34.65
CA GLU A 439 59.11 12.99 34.82
C GLU A 439 59.15 14.44 34.29
N ASP A 440 58.22 14.81 33.41
CA ASP A 440 58.12 16.14 32.79
C ASP A 440 57.19 17.08 33.59
N GLU A 441 56.77 16.65 34.79
CA GLU A 441 55.79 17.31 35.66
C GLU A 441 54.37 17.41 35.03
N ASP A 442 54.09 16.60 33.99
CA ASP A 442 52.76 16.55 33.38
C ASP A 442 51.83 15.67 34.22
N GLU A 443 50.68 16.23 34.60
CA GLU A 443 49.69 15.57 35.45
C GLU A 443 48.55 14.93 34.66
N ARG A 444 48.26 13.67 34.99
CA ARG A 444 47.05 12.95 34.54
C ARG A 444 46.22 12.47 35.74
N ILE A 445 44.91 12.55 35.58
CA ILE A 445 43.93 12.14 36.59
C ILE A 445 43.42 10.74 36.27
N GLU A 446 43.51 9.84 37.24
CA GLU A 446 43.00 8.47 37.16
C GLU A 446 41.79 8.27 38.07
N PHE A 447 40.79 7.56 37.55
CA PHE A 447 39.52 7.31 38.23
C PHE A 447 39.33 5.83 38.52
N ILE A 448 38.78 5.54 39.69
CA ILE A 448 38.30 4.22 40.06
C ILE A 448 36.89 4.33 40.63
N PHE A 449 35.93 3.79 39.88
CA PHE A 449 34.55 3.67 40.33
C PHE A 449 34.35 2.50 41.27
N PRO A 450 33.23 2.48 42.02
CA PRO A 450 32.88 1.37 42.88
C PRO A 450 32.96 0.02 42.16
N SER A 451 33.48 -0.98 42.85
CA SER A 451 33.85 -2.27 42.24
C SER A 451 33.69 -3.44 43.20
N ILE A 452 33.67 -4.64 42.63
CA ILE A 452 33.70 -5.90 43.38
C ILE A 452 35.14 -6.39 43.44
N PHE A 453 35.62 -6.73 44.63
CA PHE A 453 36.96 -7.26 44.85
C PHE A 453 36.89 -8.71 45.33
N SER A 454 37.69 -9.57 44.70
CA SER A 454 37.75 -10.99 45.05
C SER A 454 39.20 -11.50 45.14
N GLY A 455 39.40 -12.52 45.97
CA GLY A 455 40.67 -13.21 46.12
C GLY A 455 41.77 -12.41 46.82
N LYS A 456 42.88 -13.10 47.14
CA LYS A 456 44.04 -12.54 47.86
C LYS A 456 44.85 -11.51 47.06
N THR A 457 44.62 -11.45 45.75
CA THR A 457 45.27 -10.49 44.84
C THR A 457 44.45 -9.20 44.69
N LEU A 458 43.30 -9.07 45.36
CA LEU A 458 42.33 -8.01 45.13
C LEU A 458 42.05 -7.86 43.63
N THR A 459 41.60 -8.93 43.00
CA THR A 459 41.17 -8.87 41.60
C THR A 459 39.93 -7.99 41.54
N ARG A 460 40.01 -6.91 40.78
CA ARG A 460 38.92 -5.94 40.61
C ARG A 460 38.01 -6.39 39.48
N THR A 461 36.72 -6.51 39.77
CA THR A 461 35.66 -6.69 38.79
C THR A 461 34.77 -5.44 38.79
N PRO A 462 34.67 -4.69 37.67
CA PRO A 462 33.82 -3.52 37.59
C PRO A 462 32.32 -3.92 37.68
N LEU A 463 31.47 -2.98 38.10
CA LEU A 463 30.03 -3.26 38.27
C LEU A 463 29.32 -3.57 36.95
N SER A 464 29.76 -2.96 35.86
CA SER A 464 29.44 -3.36 34.48
C SER A 464 30.65 -3.07 33.59
N SER A 465 30.68 -3.62 32.37
CA SER A 465 31.72 -3.30 31.40
C SER A 465 31.78 -1.81 31.05
N ALA A 466 30.64 -1.11 31.12
CA ALA A 466 30.55 0.31 30.83
C ALA A 466 31.32 1.19 31.83
N PHE A 467 31.43 0.78 33.11
CA PHE A 467 32.21 1.53 34.09
C PHE A 467 33.70 1.61 33.73
N LEU A 468 34.26 0.53 33.18
CA LEU A 468 35.67 0.52 32.77
C LEU A 468 35.91 1.48 31.59
N ASN A 469 34.98 1.52 30.63
CA ASN A 469 35.04 2.46 29.52
C ASN A 469 34.86 3.90 30.00
N PHE A 470 33.90 4.12 30.91
CA PHE A 470 33.61 5.43 31.46
C PHE A 470 34.80 6.01 32.25
N GLU A 471 35.54 5.18 33.00
CA GLU A 471 36.81 5.58 33.64
C GLU A 471 37.80 6.19 32.65
N GLN A 472 37.92 5.62 31.45
CA GLN A 472 38.83 6.10 30.41
C GLN A 472 38.28 7.32 29.68
N GLU A 473 36.96 7.35 29.45
CA GLU A 473 36.27 8.46 28.78
C GLU A 473 36.32 9.74 29.62
N ILE A 474 36.16 9.66 30.94
CA ILE A 474 36.22 10.84 31.83
C ILE A 474 37.57 11.54 31.70
N THR A 475 38.69 10.80 31.78
CA THR A 475 40.02 11.40 31.62
C THR A 475 40.12 12.18 30.30
N GLN A 476 39.62 11.61 29.20
CA GLN A 476 39.59 12.30 27.90
C GLN A 476 38.67 13.52 27.86
N ILE A 477 37.54 13.48 28.57
CA ILE A 477 36.62 14.62 28.68
C ILE A 477 37.28 15.75 29.46
N LEU A 478 37.92 15.45 30.60
CA LEU A 478 38.59 16.46 31.42
C LEU A 478 39.78 17.09 30.70
N ASP A 479 40.51 16.35 29.88
CA ASP A 479 41.58 16.92 29.05
C ASP A 479 41.05 17.93 28.00
N ARG A 480 39.77 17.81 27.61
CA ARG A 480 39.13 18.70 26.61
C ARG A 480 38.33 19.83 27.25
N ASP A 481 37.78 19.61 28.44
CA ASP A 481 36.95 20.58 29.16
C ASP A 481 37.68 21.04 30.43
N MET A 482 38.42 22.14 30.29
CA MET A 482 39.19 22.73 31.38
C MET A 482 38.31 23.15 32.57
N LYS A 483 37.06 23.56 32.34
CA LYS A 483 36.16 23.98 33.42
C LYS A 483 35.76 22.78 34.28
N LEU A 484 35.42 21.66 33.65
CA LEU A 484 35.16 20.42 34.37
C LEU A 484 36.42 19.94 35.08
N ARG A 485 37.58 19.93 34.41
CA ARG A 485 38.86 19.52 34.99
C ARG A 485 39.20 20.30 36.27
N SER A 486 39.05 21.63 36.25
CA SER A 486 39.31 22.46 37.44
C SER A 486 38.41 22.10 38.63
N ASN A 487 37.16 21.66 38.43
CA ASN A 487 36.29 21.20 39.53
C ASN A 487 36.88 19.95 40.20
N PHE A 488 37.34 18.98 39.41
CA PHE A 488 37.98 17.77 39.92
C PHE A 488 39.30 18.10 40.63
N GLU A 489 40.20 18.87 40.00
CA GLU A 489 41.49 19.25 40.59
C GLU A 489 41.31 20.00 41.91
N TYR A 490 40.47 21.05 41.93
CA TYR A 490 40.20 21.82 43.15
C TYR A 490 39.62 20.95 44.27
N THR A 491 38.72 20.02 43.93
CA THR A 491 38.13 19.08 44.91
C THR A 491 39.21 18.14 45.46
N ILE A 492 40.11 17.63 44.61
CA ILE A 492 41.21 16.76 45.03
C ILE A 492 42.19 17.52 45.91
N GLU A 493 42.62 18.72 45.52
CA GLU A 493 43.60 19.52 46.24
C GLU A 493 43.13 19.90 47.64
N ASN A 494 41.85 20.20 47.79
CA ASN A 494 41.22 20.54 49.06
C ASN A 494 40.69 19.30 49.81
N SER A 495 40.91 18.10 49.28
CA SER A 495 40.38 16.88 49.89
C SER A 495 41.07 16.49 51.19
N ILE A 496 40.38 15.70 52.01
CA ILE A 496 40.94 15.12 53.23
C ILE A 496 42.10 14.19 52.86
N ASN A 497 43.21 14.28 53.60
CA ASN A 497 44.28 13.29 53.46
C ASN A 497 43.86 11.97 54.15
N TYR A 498 43.75 10.91 53.36
CA TYR A 498 43.35 9.57 53.82
C TYR A 498 44.50 8.62 54.14
N ASP A 499 45.76 9.07 54.21
CA ASP A 499 46.94 8.22 54.44
C ASP A 499 46.80 7.31 55.67
N GLU A 500 46.38 7.86 56.82
CA GLU A 500 46.16 7.05 58.03
C GLU A 500 45.05 6.01 57.87
N ALA A 501 43.96 6.38 57.17
CA ALA A 501 42.84 5.49 56.91
C ALA A 501 43.24 4.37 55.96
N ILE A 502 44.03 4.67 54.93
CA ILE A 502 44.60 3.70 53.99
C ILE A 502 45.52 2.73 54.74
N GLN A 503 46.42 3.20 55.61
CA GLN A 503 47.30 2.33 56.40
C GLN A 503 46.50 1.39 57.32
N LYS A 504 45.48 1.90 58.03
CA LYS A 504 44.56 1.07 58.83
C LYS A 504 43.82 0.05 57.95
N GLY A 505 43.39 0.47 56.75
CA GLY A 505 42.75 -0.38 55.76
C GLY A 505 43.64 -1.53 55.27
N LEU A 506 44.92 -1.26 54.96
CA LEU A 506 45.89 -2.28 54.56
C LEU A 506 46.06 -3.35 55.65
N VAL A 507 46.15 -2.94 56.92
CA VAL A 507 46.22 -3.88 58.06
C VAL A 507 44.94 -4.73 58.15
N LYS A 508 43.76 -4.12 57.97
CA LYS A 508 42.47 -4.83 57.99
C LYS A 508 42.35 -5.82 56.83
N LEU A 509 42.70 -5.43 55.61
CA LEU A 509 42.68 -6.30 54.42
C LEU A 509 43.60 -7.51 54.61
N LYS A 510 44.80 -7.32 55.17
CA LYS A 510 45.74 -8.40 55.49
C LYS A 510 45.18 -9.34 56.56
N LYS A 511 44.63 -8.79 57.65
CA LYS A 511 43.99 -9.57 58.72
C LYS A 511 42.80 -10.39 58.20
N ASN A 512 42.05 -9.84 57.25
CA ASN A 512 40.89 -10.48 56.65
C ASN A 512 41.25 -11.42 55.48
N GLY A 513 42.53 -11.60 55.19
CA GLY A 513 43.04 -12.54 54.19
C GLY A 513 42.75 -12.11 52.74
N LEU A 514 42.54 -10.82 52.50
CA LEU A 514 42.27 -10.24 51.18
C LEU A 514 43.55 -9.76 50.47
N ILE A 515 44.64 -9.57 51.22
CA ILE A 515 46.00 -9.34 50.72
C ILE A 515 47.01 -10.08 51.58
N GLU A 516 48.21 -10.31 51.05
CA GLU A 516 49.29 -11.06 51.73
C GLU A 516 50.06 -10.28 52.81
#